data_AF-A0AAJ6D5Y2-F1
#
_entry.id   AF-A0AAJ6D5Y2-F1
#
_cell.length_a   1.000
_cell.length_b   1.000
_cell.length_c   1.000
_cell.angle_alpha   90.00
_cell.angle_beta   90.00
_cell.angle_gamma   90.00
#
_symmetry.space_group_name_H-M   'P 1'
#
loop_
_entity.id
_entity.type
_entity.pdbx_description
1 polymer ?
#
loop_
_entity_poly.entity_id
_entity_poly.type
_entity_poly.pdbx_seq_one_letter_code
_entity_poly.pdbx_strand_id
1 'polypeptide(L)'
;MITIQEILARHHESRSYIENGLMKPFEGRTIVLTHHAPLMQSMDPTFLGQVSNAAFASDLSDLITRCRPSLWIHGHIHKFRDYMFGDTRVVCHPRGMMRDRETSGFRPDFVIDL
;
A
#
# COMPACT_ATOMS: atom_id res chain seq x y z
N MET A 1 4.23 -27.27 -5.22
CA MET A 1 4.87 -26.45 -4.17
C MET A 1 5.27 -25.12 -4.80
N ILE A 2 4.95 -23.99 -4.18
CA ILE A 2 5.36 -22.66 -4.68
C ILE A 2 6.82 -22.44 -4.26
N THR A 3 7.68 -22.02 -5.19
CA THR A 3 9.11 -21.76 -4.92
C THR A 3 9.34 -20.28 -4.62
N ILE A 4 10.51 -19.94 -4.07
CA ILE A 4 10.92 -18.54 -3.86
C ILE A 4 10.96 -17.79 -5.20
N GLN A 5 11.47 -18.44 -6.25
CA GLN A 5 11.55 -17.86 -7.59
C GLN A 5 10.16 -17.54 -8.15
N GLU A 6 9.19 -18.41 -7.91
CA GLU A 6 7.79 -18.18 -8.31
C GLU A 6 7.19 -16.97 -7.58
N ILE A 7 7.43 -16.82 -6.28
CA ILE A 7 6.94 -15.66 -5.51
C ILE A 7 7.56 -14.36 -6.00
N LEU A 8 8.88 -14.35 -6.25
CA LEU A 8 9.59 -13.19 -6.78
C LEU A 8 9.09 -12.82 -8.18
N ALA A 9 8.90 -13.80 -9.06
CA ALA A 9 8.37 -13.57 -10.41
C ALA A 9 6.99 -12.91 -10.37
N ARG A 10 6.07 -13.42 -9.53
CA ARG A 10 4.73 -12.84 -9.35
C ARG A 10 4.77 -11.43 -8.76
N HIS A 11 5.70 -11.18 -7.83
CA HIS A 11 5.91 -9.84 -7.30
C HIS A 11 6.35 -8.86 -8.40
N HIS A 12 7.34 -9.26 -9.22
CA HIS A 12 7.81 -8.43 -10.33
C HIS A 12 6.75 -8.21 -11.42
N GLU A 13 5.93 -9.21 -11.71
CA GLU A 13 4.80 -9.09 -12.63
C GLU A 13 3.77 -8.08 -12.10
N SER A 14 3.39 -8.19 -10.83
CA SER A 14 2.44 -7.28 -10.17
C SER A 14 2.98 -5.85 -10.14
N ARG A 15 4.26 -5.66 -9.81
CA ARG A 15 4.94 -4.35 -9.82
C ARG A 15 4.93 -3.75 -11.23
N SER A 16 5.30 -4.54 -12.23
CA SER A 16 5.33 -4.11 -13.63
C SER A 16 3.93 -3.74 -14.15
N TYR A 17 2.89 -4.47 -13.74
CA TYR A 17 1.51 -4.14 -14.09
C TYR A 17 1.10 -2.76 -13.56
N ILE A 18 1.41 -2.46 -12.29
CA ILE A 18 1.10 -1.15 -11.68
C ILE A 18 1.90 -0.05 -12.40
N GLU A 19 3.19 -0.25 -12.62
CA GLU A 19 4.06 0.70 -13.32
C GLU A 19 3.56 1.01 -14.73
N ASN A 20 3.24 -0.02 -15.51
CA ASN A 20 2.70 0.14 -16.87
C ASN A 20 1.34 0.83 -16.87
N GLY A 21 0.51 0.65 -15.84
CA GLY A 21 -0.74 1.37 -15.68
C GLY A 21 -0.52 2.85 -15.41
N LEU A 22 0.37 3.17 -14.47
CA LEU A 22 0.71 4.53 -14.05
C LEU A 22 1.41 5.35 -15.15
N MET A 23 2.17 4.70 -16.03
CA MET A 23 2.87 5.36 -17.14
C MET A 23 1.96 5.71 -18.33
N LYS A 24 0.71 5.22 -18.36
CA LYS A 24 -0.23 5.58 -19.42
C LYS A 24 -0.71 7.02 -19.22
N PRO A 25 -0.63 7.88 -20.25
CA PRO A 25 -1.18 9.24 -20.16
C PRO A 25 -2.66 9.23 -19.80
N PHE A 26 -3.02 10.03 -18.81
CA PHE A 26 -4.39 10.22 -18.36
C PHE A 26 -4.53 11.64 -17.80
N GLU A 27 -5.50 12.40 -18.30
CA GLU A 27 -5.74 13.79 -17.90
C GLU A 27 -6.40 13.91 -16.50
N GLY A 28 -6.85 12.79 -15.93
CA GLY A 28 -7.49 12.74 -14.62
C GLY A 28 -6.59 12.26 -13.49
N ARG A 29 -7.17 12.12 -12.31
CA ARG A 29 -6.48 11.56 -11.14
C ARG A 29 -6.35 10.05 -11.25
N THR A 30 -5.15 9.55 -11.08
CA THR A 30 -4.89 8.10 -11.02
C THR A 30 -4.85 7.63 -9.57
N ILE A 31 -5.57 6.55 -9.29
CA ILE A 31 -5.66 5.92 -7.97
C ILE A 31 -5.15 4.48 -8.07
N VAL A 32 -4.31 4.08 -7.12
CA VAL A 32 -3.78 2.73 -7.04
C VAL A 32 -4.42 1.98 -5.87
N LEU A 33 -4.82 0.74 -6.09
CA LEU A 33 -5.36 -0.14 -5.06
C LEU A 33 -4.51 -1.40 -4.97
N THR A 34 -3.99 -1.70 -3.78
CA THR A 34 -3.24 -2.92 -3.48
C THR A 34 -3.72 -3.56 -2.19
N HIS A 35 -3.38 -4.83 -1.96
CA HIS A 35 -3.61 -5.43 -0.64
C HIS A 35 -2.48 -5.09 0.35
N HIS A 36 -1.23 -5.35 -0.04
CA HIS A 36 -0.04 -5.05 0.76
C HIS A 36 0.32 -3.57 0.69
N ALA A 37 1.01 -3.06 1.73
CA ALA A 37 1.37 -1.65 1.78
C ALA A 37 2.48 -1.32 0.76
N PRO A 38 2.43 -0.13 0.13
CA PRO A 38 3.42 0.27 -0.87
C PRO A 38 4.67 0.89 -0.27
N LEU A 39 4.68 1.12 1.05
CA LEU A 39 5.77 1.78 1.77
C LEU A 39 5.86 1.22 3.19
N MET A 40 7.09 1.07 3.70
CA MET A 40 7.32 0.68 5.10
C MET A 40 6.79 1.68 6.13
N GLN A 41 6.61 2.94 5.74
CA GLN A 41 6.03 3.99 6.59
C GLN A 41 4.60 3.67 7.06
N SER A 42 3.90 2.77 6.37
CA SER A 42 2.60 2.26 6.82
C SER A 42 2.70 1.34 8.04
N MET A 43 3.85 0.69 8.24
CA MET A 43 4.06 -0.25 9.34
C MET A 43 4.16 0.47 10.69
N ASP A 44 3.91 -0.26 11.78
CA ASP A 44 4.19 0.28 13.11
C ASP A 44 5.72 0.42 13.32
N PRO A 45 6.22 1.57 13.79
CA PRO A 45 7.64 1.80 14.01
C PRO A 45 8.31 0.75 14.92
N THR A 46 7.55 0.13 15.83
CA THR A 46 8.05 -0.93 16.74
C THR A 46 8.52 -2.19 16.01
N PHE A 47 8.07 -2.41 14.77
CA PHE A 47 8.50 -3.55 13.94
C PHE A 47 9.61 -3.21 12.95
N LEU A 48 10.12 -1.96 12.90
CA LEU A 48 11.15 -1.58 11.93
C LEU A 48 12.42 -2.45 12.05
N GLY A 49 12.99 -2.80 10.91
CA GLY A 49 14.17 -3.67 10.81
C GLY A 49 13.87 -5.17 10.88
N GLN A 50 12.63 -5.59 11.14
CA GLN A 50 12.27 -7.01 11.12
C GLN A 50 12.08 -7.51 9.69
N VAL A 51 12.76 -8.62 9.36
CA VAL A 51 12.69 -9.27 8.04
C VAL A 51 11.25 -9.73 7.71
N SER A 52 10.47 -10.06 8.74
CA SER A 52 9.06 -10.43 8.60
C SER A 52 8.20 -9.33 7.96
N ASN A 53 8.59 -8.06 8.03
CA ASN A 53 7.86 -6.96 7.39
C ASN A 53 7.80 -7.07 5.87
N ALA A 54 8.73 -7.80 5.24
CA ALA A 54 8.70 -8.08 3.80
C ALA A 54 7.44 -8.85 3.38
N ALA A 55 6.74 -9.51 4.32
CA ALA A 55 5.44 -10.14 4.06
C ALA A 55 4.28 -9.14 4.03
N PHE A 56 4.46 -7.91 4.54
CA PHE A 56 3.37 -6.94 4.73
C PHE A 56 3.43 -5.78 3.74
N ALA A 57 4.63 -5.36 3.37
CA ALA A 57 4.85 -4.18 2.56
C ALA A 57 6.03 -4.35 1.61
N SER A 58 5.95 -3.68 0.48
CA SER A 58 7.03 -3.54 -0.50
C SER A 58 7.50 -2.09 -0.49
N ASP A 59 8.78 -1.84 -0.75
CA ASP A 59 9.24 -0.46 -0.95
C ASP A 59 9.02 -0.04 -2.41
N LEU A 60 7.95 0.72 -2.65
CA LEU A 60 7.59 1.29 -3.95
C LEU A 60 7.85 2.80 -4.02
N SER A 61 8.69 3.33 -3.12
CA SER A 61 9.02 4.77 -3.05
C SER A 61 9.46 5.36 -4.39
N ASP A 62 10.33 4.68 -5.12
CA ASP A 62 10.77 5.10 -6.47
C ASP A 62 9.59 5.23 -7.45
N LEU A 63 8.71 4.21 -7.49
CA LEU A 63 7.57 4.20 -8.40
C LEU A 63 6.59 5.33 -8.06
N ILE A 64 6.30 5.54 -6.78
CA ILE A 64 5.43 6.63 -6.32
C ILE A 64 6.04 7.98 -6.68
N THR A 65 7.35 8.15 -6.47
CA THR A 65 8.07 9.41 -6.77
C THR A 65 8.03 9.74 -8.26
N ARG A 66 8.22 8.74 -9.13
CA ARG A 66 8.23 8.94 -10.58
C ARG A 66 6.83 9.18 -11.15
N CYS A 67 5.85 8.37 -10.74
CA CYS A 67 4.52 8.36 -11.35
C CYS A 67 3.49 9.25 -10.65
N ARG A 68 3.72 9.63 -9.38
CA ARG A 68 2.88 10.53 -8.58
C ARG A 68 1.36 10.27 -8.68
N PRO A 69 0.87 9.04 -8.43
CA PRO A 69 -0.57 8.83 -8.35
C PRO A 69 -1.18 9.73 -7.26
N SER A 70 -2.41 10.20 -7.46
CA SER A 70 -3.04 11.10 -6.49
C SER A 70 -3.34 10.40 -5.16
N LEU A 71 -3.67 9.11 -5.22
CA LEU A 71 -4.03 8.30 -4.06
C LEU A 71 -3.56 6.84 -4.21
N TRP A 72 -3.05 6.27 -3.13
CA TRP A 72 -2.75 4.85 -3.00
C TRP A 72 -3.50 4.26 -1.81
N ILE A 73 -4.41 3.34 -2.07
CA ILE A 73 -5.18 2.63 -1.03
C ILE A 73 -4.58 1.24 -0.84
N HIS A 74 -4.32 0.86 0.41
CA HIS A 74 -3.86 -0.47 0.75
C HIS A 74 -4.54 -1.05 2.00
N GLY A 75 -4.25 -2.30 2.31
CA GLY A 75 -4.77 -3.02 3.46
C GLY A 75 -3.67 -3.75 4.23
N HIS A 76 -4.00 -4.98 4.65
CA HIS A 76 -3.13 -6.00 5.23
C HIS A 76 -2.55 -5.72 6.63
N ILE A 77 -2.18 -4.47 6.93
CA ILE A 77 -1.52 -4.10 8.20
C ILE A 77 -2.48 -3.97 9.38
N HIS A 78 -3.79 -4.08 9.16
CA HIS A 78 -4.86 -4.01 10.16
C HIS A 78 -4.86 -2.74 11.03
N LYS A 79 -4.20 -1.67 10.58
CA LYS A 79 -4.15 -0.36 11.23
C LYS A 79 -4.51 0.74 10.25
N PHE A 80 -5.28 1.71 10.74
CA PHE A 80 -5.57 2.92 10.00
C PHE A 80 -4.29 3.71 9.76
N ARG A 81 -4.10 4.13 8.51
CA ARG A 81 -3.02 5.01 8.06
C ARG A 81 -3.60 6.00 7.06
N ASP A 82 -3.20 7.25 7.18
CA ASP A 82 -3.56 8.30 6.24
C ASP A 82 -2.45 9.34 6.31
N TYR A 83 -1.61 9.37 5.28
CA TYR A 83 -0.41 10.19 5.24
C TYR A 83 -0.03 10.54 3.80
N MET A 84 0.83 11.55 3.64
CA MET A 84 1.39 11.93 2.34
C MET A 84 2.78 11.33 2.15
N PHE A 85 3.06 10.84 0.95
CA PHE A 85 4.40 10.53 0.47
C PHE A 85 4.64 11.32 -0.83
N GLY A 86 5.39 12.41 -0.73
CA GLY A 86 5.42 13.42 -1.80
C GLY A 86 4.02 13.95 -2.07
N ASP A 87 3.59 13.90 -3.33
CA ASP A 87 2.27 14.35 -3.79
C ASP A 87 1.20 13.25 -3.75
N THR A 88 1.54 12.04 -3.29
CA THR A 88 0.63 10.90 -3.21
C THR A 88 0.08 10.74 -1.79
N ARG A 89 -1.25 10.75 -1.65
CA ARG A 89 -1.91 10.34 -0.40
C ARG A 89 -1.88 8.82 -0.29
N VAL A 90 -1.45 8.28 0.83
CA VAL A 90 -1.42 6.83 1.11
C VAL A 90 -2.38 6.52 2.24
N VAL A 91 -3.34 5.63 1.99
CA VAL A 91 -4.42 5.30 2.92
C VAL A 91 -4.52 3.80 3.17
N CYS A 92 -4.58 3.44 4.45
CA CYS A 92 -5.07 2.15 4.91
C CYS A 92 -6.28 2.38 5.80
N HIS A 93 -7.43 1.81 5.46
CA HIS A 93 -8.62 1.89 6.31
C HIS A 93 -9.23 0.51 6.50
N PRO A 94 -8.57 -0.37 7.29
CA PRO A 94 -9.08 -1.70 7.55
C PRO A 94 -10.12 -1.67 8.67
N ARG A 95 -11.19 -2.44 8.52
CA ARG A 95 -12.13 -2.68 9.63
C ARG A 95 -11.48 -3.41 10.81
N GLY A 96 -10.45 -4.21 10.53
CA GLY A 96 -9.80 -5.11 11.48
C GLY A 96 -10.62 -6.37 11.74
N MET A 97 -9.97 -7.35 12.39
CA MET A 97 -10.62 -8.57 12.90
C MET A 97 -11.21 -8.31 14.29
N MET A 98 -12.06 -9.21 14.78
CA MET A 98 -12.71 -9.08 16.11
C MET A 98 -11.72 -8.72 17.23
N ARG A 99 -10.51 -9.27 17.19
CA ARG A 99 -9.42 -9.03 18.16
C ARG A 99 -8.76 -7.65 18.05
N ASP A 100 -8.79 -7.06 16.86
CA ASP A 100 -8.08 -5.82 16.55
C ASP A 100 -9.04 -4.65 16.33
N ARG A 101 -10.36 -4.84 16.42
CA ARG A 101 -11.37 -3.81 16.11
C ARG A 101 -11.16 -2.52 16.90
N GLU A 102 -10.79 -2.61 18.16
CA GLU A 102 -10.57 -1.44 19.03
C GLU A 102 -9.26 -0.72 18.71
N THR A 103 -8.28 -1.44 18.14
CA THR A 103 -6.94 -0.89 17.89
C THR A 103 -6.67 -0.64 16.41
N SER A 104 -7.58 -1.05 15.51
CA SER A 104 -7.47 -0.86 14.06
C SER A 104 -7.62 0.61 13.67
N GLY A 105 -8.26 1.42 14.50
CA GLY A 105 -8.57 2.82 14.17
C GLY A 105 -9.61 2.95 13.06
N PHE A 106 -10.45 1.92 12.86
CA PHE A 106 -11.54 1.96 11.90
C PHE A 106 -12.49 3.14 12.17
N ARG A 107 -12.86 3.85 11.11
CA ARG A 107 -13.72 5.04 11.15
C ARG A 107 -14.91 4.81 10.22
N PRO A 108 -16.13 4.55 10.71
CA PRO A 108 -17.26 4.14 9.88
C PRO A 108 -17.64 5.18 8.81
N ASP A 109 -17.45 6.47 9.11
CA ASP A 109 -17.82 7.59 8.24
C ASP A 109 -16.62 8.18 7.49
N PHE A 110 -15.54 7.42 7.34
CA PHE A 110 -14.34 7.90 6.64
C PHE A 110 -14.58 7.97 5.13
N VAL A 111 -14.54 9.19 4.60
CA VAL A 111 -14.68 9.50 3.19
C VAL A 111 -13.37 10.10 2.68
N ILE A 112 -13.01 9.73 1.45
CA ILE A 112 -11.92 10.35 0.71
C ILE A 112 -12.54 11.22 -0.38
N ASP A 113 -12.41 12.53 -0.23
CA ASP A 113 -12.72 13.47 -1.30
C ASP A 113 -11.55 13.51 -2.30
N LEU A 114 -11.89 13.47 -3.58
CA LEU A 114 -10.93 13.45 -4.69
C LEU A 114 -10.91 14.80 -5.39
#